data_AF-W9T4Y5-F1
#
_entry.id   AF-W9T4Y5-F1
#
_cell.length_a   1.000
_cell.length_b   1.000
_cell.length_c   1.000
_cell.angle_alpha   90.00
_cell.angle_beta   90.00
_cell.angle_gamma   90.00
#
_symmetry.space_group_name_H-M   'P 1'
#
loop_
_entity.id
_entity.type
_entity.pdbx_description
1 polymer ?
#
loop_
_entity_poly.entity_id
_entity_poly.type
_entity_poly.pdbx_seq_one_letter_code
_entity_poly.pdbx_strand_id
1 'polypeptide(L)' 'MLGSVLAQRLAGDSSLRGVMLESHLFDGCQPLGGELRYGVSITDGCLGWSSTEQLLRDAARRLRG' A
#
# COMPACT_ATOMS: atom_id res chain seq x y z
N MET A 1 6.44 0.12 -7.29
CA MET A 1 5.64 -1.05 -6.90
C MET A 1 4.21 -0.95 -7.46
N LEU A 2 3.23 -0.31 -6.78
CA LEU A 2 1.84 -0.19 -7.29
C LEU A 2 1.73 0.50 -8.66
N GLY A 3 2.45 1.59 -8.87
CA GLY A 3 2.38 2.36 -10.12
C GLY A 3 2.74 1.55 -11.38
N SER A 4 3.62 0.55 -11.25
CA SER A 4 3.98 -0.36 -12.35
C SER A 4 2.86 -1.33 -12.68
N VAL A 5 2.21 -1.91 -11.65
CA VAL A 5 1.05 -2.80 -11.85
C VAL A 5 -0.11 -2.03 -12.50
N LEU A 6 -0.35 -0.79 -12.06
CA LEU A 6 -1.35 0.08 -12.69
C LEU A 6 -1.00 0.39 -14.15
N ALA A 7 0.27 0.65 -14.47
CA ALA A 7 0.70 0.89 -15.85
C ALA A 7 0.44 -0.34 -16.75
N GLN A 8 0.76 -1.55 -16.27
CA GLN A 8 0.48 -2.79 -17.00
C GLN A 8 -1.03 -2.99 -17.20
N ARG A 9 -1.83 -2.77 -16.15
CA ARG A 9 -3.30 -2.89 -16.22
C ARG A 9 -3.92 -1.90 -17.21
N LEU A 10 -3.40 -0.68 -17.27
CA LEU A 10 -3.82 0.38 -18.20
C LEU A 10 -3.31 0.14 -19.64
N ALA A 11 -2.22 -0.58 -19.81
CA ALA A 11 -1.73 -1.03 -21.13
C ALA A 11 -2.56 -2.19 -21.72
N GLY A 12 -3.65 -2.62 -21.05
CA GLY A 12 -4.60 -3.61 -21.55
C GLY A 12 -4.45 -5.00 -20.94
N ASP A 13 -3.52 -5.22 -20.00
CA ASP A 13 -3.39 -6.51 -19.31
C ASP A 13 -4.56 -6.73 -18.34
N SER A 14 -5.61 -7.37 -18.84
CA SER A 14 -6.81 -7.73 -18.08
C SER A 14 -6.63 -8.94 -17.16
N SER A 15 -5.48 -9.62 -17.18
CA SER A 15 -5.20 -10.75 -16.29
C SER A 15 -4.90 -10.30 -14.85
N LEU A 16 -4.42 -9.06 -14.68
CA LEU A 16 -4.16 -8.44 -13.38
C LEU A 16 -5.48 -8.05 -12.70
N ARG A 17 -5.93 -8.89 -11.75
CA ARG A 17 -7.22 -8.72 -11.06
C ARG A 17 -7.15 -7.94 -9.76
N GLY A 18 -5.98 -7.88 -9.12
CA GLY A 18 -5.84 -7.23 -7.83
C GLY A 18 -4.39 -7.07 -7.40
N VAL A 19 -4.20 -6.35 -6.31
CA VAL A 19 -2.92 -6.12 -5.64
C VAL A 19 -3.10 -6.27 -4.14
N MET A 20 -2.03 -6.64 -3.45
CA MET A 20 -1.96 -6.62 -1.99
C MET A 20 -0.97 -5.52 -1.58
N LEU A 21 -1.35 -4.73 -0.57
CA LEU A 21 -0.52 -3.68 0.01
C LEU A 21 -0.48 -3.89 1.53
N GLU A 22 0.71 -3.90 2.11
CA GLU A 22 0.89 -3.92 3.56
C GLU A 22 0.90 -2.48 4.07
N SER A 23 -0.11 -2.16 4.88
CA SER A 23 -0.28 -0.83 5.46
C SER A 23 -0.68 -0.89 6.92
N HIS A 24 -0.33 0.17 7.63
CA HIS A 24 -0.70 0.41 9.01
C HIS A 24 -0.92 1.93 9.21
N LEU A 25 -1.25 2.35 10.43
CA LEU A 25 -1.45 3.77 10.74
C LEU A 25 -0.19 4.61 10.45
N PHE A 26 0.99 4.13 10.83
CA PHE A 26 2.27 4.78 10.63
C PHE A 26 3.26 3.87 9.89
N ASP A 27 4.20 4.49 9.19
CA ASP A 27 5.16 3.79 8.34
C ASP A 27 6.16 2.90 9.11
N GLY A 28 6.66 1.89 8.41
CA GLY A 28 7.76 1.03 8.84
C GLY A 28 7.32 -0.08 9.79
N CYS A 29 8.27 -0.53 10.60
CA CYS A 29 8.07 -1.54 11.62
C CYS A 29 8.87 -1.22 12.89
N GLN A 30 8.64 -2.02 13.93
CA GLN A 30 9.34 -1.97 15.20
C GLN A 30 9.58 -3.38 15.73
N PRO A 31 10.63 -3.62 16.53
CA PRO A 31 10.82 -4.92 17.17
C PRO A 31 9.74 -5.20 18.22
N LEU A 32 9.42 -6.47 18.43
CA LEU A 32 8.55 -6.88 19.53
C LEU A 32 9.30 -6.80 20.87
N GLY A 33 8.84 -5.93 21.77
CA GLY A 33 9.34 -5.83 23.13
C GLY A 33 9.14 -4.44 23.73
N GLY A 34 9.16 -4.36 25.06
CA GLY A 34 9.00 -3.09 25.78
C GLY A 34 7.66 -2.39 25.50
N GLU A 35 7.68 -1.06 25.55
CA GLU A 35 6.53 -0.22 25.20
C GLU A 35 6.46 -0.04 23.68
N LEU A 36 5.38 -0.52 23.07
CA LEU A 36 5.19 -0.48 21.63
C LEU A 36 4.63 0.86 21.18
N ARG A 37 5.17 1.40 20.07
CA ARG A 37 4.57 2.55 19.40
C ARG A 37 3.25 2.12 18.78
N TYR A 38 2.15 2.71 19.24
CA TYR A 38 0.84 2.46 18.67
C TYR A 38 0.84 2.74 17.16
N GLY A 39 0.21 1.87 16.39
CA GLY A 39 0.05 2.10 14.96
C GLY A 39 1.26 1.79 14.08
N VAL A 40 2.31 1.14 14.60
CA VAL A 40 3.49 0.68 13.83
C VAL A 40 3.57 -0.85 13.84
N SER A 41 3.79 -1.47 12.68
CA SER A 41 3.90 -2.93 12.52
C SER A 41 4.99 -3.53 13.40
N ILE A 42 4.77 -4.74 13.94
CA ILE A 42 5.80 -5.51 14.69
C ILE A 42 6.45 -6.62 13.86
N THR A 43 6.04 -6.75 12.59
CA THR A 43 6.57 -7.74 11.64
C THR A 43 7.25 -7.00 10.49
N ASP A 44 6.64 -7.00 9.31
CA ASP A 44 7.16 -6.38 8.10
C ASP A 44 6.87 -4.88 8.07
N GLY A 45 7.69 -4.14 7.33
CA GLY A 45 7.56 -2.69 7.19
C GLY A 45 6.33 -2.32 6.38
N CYS A 46 5.39 -1.62 7.00
CA CYS A 46 4.15 -1.20 6.36
C CYS A 46 4.23 0.23 5.82
N LEU A 47 3.38 0.54 4.83
CA LEU A 47 3.04 1.92 4.48
C LEU A 47 2.19 2.54 5.58
N GLY A 48 2.40 3.83 5.88
CA GLY A 48 1.53 4.61 6.74
C GLY A 48 0.20 4.96 6.08
N TRP A 49 -0.75 5.46 6.88
CA TRP A 49 -2.09 5.77 6.41
C TRP A 49 -2.11 6.85 5.31
N SER A 50 -1.34 7.93 5.47
CA SER A 50 -1.29 9.02 4.49
C SER A 50 -0.82 8.54 3.12
N SER A 51 0.22 7.71 3.08
CA SER A 51 0.73 7.10 1.86
C SER A 51 -0.28 6.13 1.24
N THR A 52 -0.93 5.31 2.08
CA THR A 52 -1.95 4.35 1.65
C THR A 52 -3.14 5.05 1.00
N GLU A 53 -3.67 6.09 1.65
CA GLU A 53 -4.77 6.88 1.14
C GLU A 53 -4.43 7.51 -0.21
N GLN A 54 -3.25 8.14 -0.31
CA GLN A 54 -2.80 8.77 -1.55
C GLN A 54 -2.70 7.77 -2.70
N LEU A 55 -2.11 6.59 -2.45
CA LEU A 55 -1.95 5.53 -3.44
C LEU A 55 -3.30 4.98 -3.92
N LEU A 56 -4.23 4.70 -3.01
CA LEU A 56 -5.56 4.20 -3.37
C LEU A 56 -6.37 5.22 -4.16
N ARG A 57 -6.32 6.50 -3.77
CA ARG A 57 -6.99 7.58 -4.50
C ARG A 57 -6.39 7.82 -5.88
N ASP A 58 -5.07 7.74 -6.02
CA ASP A 58 -4.41 7.81 -7.34
C ASP A 58 -4.79 6.65 -8.24
N ALA A 59 -4.74 5.42 -7.71
CA ALA A 59 -5.16 4.21 -8.43
C ALA A 59 -6.60 4.33 -8.92
N ALA A 60 -7.52 4.73 -8.03
CA ALA A 60 -8.92 4.92 -8.38
C ALA A 60 -9.13 6.01 -9.45
N ARG A 61 -8.39 7.13 -9.40
CA ARG A 61 -8.45 8.18 -10.44
C ARG A 61 -8.01 7.64 -11.79
N ARG A 62 -6.93 6.86 -11.84
CA ARG A 62 -6.35 6.33 -13.07
C ARG A 62 -7.18 5.23 -13.72
N LEU A 63 -7.90 4.43 -12.93
CA LEU A 63 -8.68 3.27 -13.40
C LEU A 63 -10.14 3.58 -13.75
N ARG A 64 -10.62 4.82 -13.54
CA ARG A 64 -12.04 5.22 -13.75
C ARG A 64 -12.40 5.59 -15.20
N GLY A 65 -11.46 5.53 -16.14
CA GLY A 65 -11.74 5.67 -17.57
C GLY A 65 -12.31 4.38 -18.15
#